data_AF-A0A7C6X691-F1
#
_entry.id   AF-A0A7C6X691-F1
#
_cell.length_a   1.000
_cell.length_b   1.000
_cell.length_c   1.000
_cell.angle_alpha   90.00
_cell.angle_beta   90.00
_cell.angle_gamma   90.00
#
_symmetry.space_group_name_H-M   'P 1'
#
loop_
_entity.id
_entity.type
_entity.pdbx_description
1 polymer ?
#
loop_
_entity_poly.entity_id
_entity_poly.type
_entity_poly.pdbx_seq_one_letter_code
_entity_poly.pdbx_strand_id
1 'polypeptide(L)'
;ALLQLPASTENNTILTSILLARGQDMHSGLRVDRLLDVVDIPESQIQSPPDSLPEHLKPYVTGLFEFNGLAVAVLDIDALFSAWQQGQG
;
A
#
# COMPACT_ATOMS: atom_id res chain seq x y z
N ALA A 1 13.65 -1.36 -20.76
CA ALA A 1 13.94 -2.80 -20.55
C ALA A 1 12.71 -3.43 -19.92
N LEU A 2 12.11 -4.44 -20.55
CA LEU A 2 10.94 -5.18 -20.06
C LEU A 2 11.44 -6.23 -19.06
N LEU A 3 11.07 -6.09 -17.78
CA LEU A 3 11.34 -7.09 -16.74
C LEU A 3 10.43 -8.29 -16.97
N GLN A 4 10.99 -9.39 -17.49
CA GLN A 4 10.30 -10.68 -17.57
C GLN A 4 10.34 -11.35 -16.18
N LEU A 5 9.17 -11.59 -15.59
CA LEU A 5 9.04 -12.46 -14.42
C LEU A 5 9.00 -13.92 -14.92
N PRO A 6 9.78 -14.85 -14.35
CA PRO A 6 9.64 -16.27 -14.67
C PRO A 6 8.30 -16.80 -14.15
N ALA A 7 7.63 -17.61 -14.97
CA ALA A 7 6.39 -18.28 -14.59
C ALA A 7 6.57 -19.08 -13.30
N SER A 8 5.77 -18.76 -12.28
CA SER A 8 5.82 -19.31 -10.94
C SER A 8 5.72 -20.84 -10.97
N THR A 9 6.84 -21.52 -10.74
CA THR A 9 6.86 -22.94 -10.40
C THR A 9 6.51 -23.06 -8.93
N GLU A 10 5.45 -23.79 -8.61
CA GLU A 10 4.94 -24.02 -7.26
C GLU A 10 6.05 -24.40 -6.29
N ASN A 11 6.40 -23.48 -5.40
CA ASN A 11 7.16 -23.74 -4.19
C ASN A 11 6.63 -22.79 -3.12
N ASN A 12 6.27 -23.34 -1.96
CA ASN A 12 5.80 -22.62 -0.78
C ASN A 12 6.94 -21.84 -0.13
N THR A 13 7.54 -20.92 -0.89
CA THR A 13 8.46 -19.91 -0.44
C THR A 13 7.61 -18.68 -0.15
N ILE A 14 7.73 -18.09 1.05
CA ILE A 14 7.10 -16.80 1.35
C ILE A 14 7.77 -15.76 0.43
N LEU A 15 7.22 -15.57 -0.76
CA LEU A 15 7.69 -14.60 -1.74
C LEU A 15 7.22 -13.23 -1.27
N THR A 16 8.10 -12.53 -0.56
CA THR A 16 7.88 -11.12 -0.24
C THR A 16 7.93 -10.31 -1.53
N SER A 17 6.85 -9.64 -1.87
CA SER A 17 6.77 -8.81 -3.07
C SER A 17 7.27 -7.39 -2.77
N ILE A 18 7.81 -6.73 -3.78
CA ILE A 18 8.17 -5.31 -3.70
C ILE A 18 7.31 -4.56 -4.70
N LEU A 19 6.53 -3.61 -4.22
CA LEU A 19 5.77 -2.67 -5.05
C LEU A 19 6.64 -1.45 -5.32
N LEU A 20 6.83 -1.09 -6.59
CA LEU A 20 7.52 0.14 -6.93
C LEU A 20 6.51 1.29 -6.88
N ALA A 21 6.72 2.26 -6.00
CA ALA A 21 5.87 3.44 -5.89
C ALA A 21 6.68 4.72 -6.01
N ARG A 22 6.05 5.71 -6.62
CA ARG A 22 6.64 7.02 -6.89
C ARG A 22 5.80 8.08 -6.21
N GLY A 23 6.41 8.76 -5.25
CA GLY A 23 5.93 10.04 -4.73
C GLY A 23 6.56 11.20 -5.50
N GLN A 24 6.33 12.41 -5.03
CA GLN A 24 6.81 13.66 -5.62
C GLN A 24 8.34 13.72 -5.66
N ASP A 25 8.98 13.49 -4.52
CA ASP A 25 10.44 13.64 -4.35
C ASP A 25 11.19 12.30 -4.21
N MET A 26 10.48 11.18 -4.22
CA MET A 26 11.07 9.85 -3.99
C MET A 26 10.45 8.77 -4.88
N HIS A 27 11.31 7.90 -5.40
CA HIS A 27 10.92 6.65 -6.05
C HIS A 27 11.56 5.50 -5.29
N SER A 28 10.74 4.64 -4.69
CA SER A 28 11.21 3.56 -3.83
C SER A 28 10.36 2.31 -3.94
N GLY A 29 10.91 1.19 -3.47
CA GLY A 29 10.19 -0.07 -3.34
C GLY A 29 9.54 -0.18 -1.96
N LEU A 30 8.25 -0.47 -1.91
CA LEU A 30 7.53 -0.87 -0.71
C LEU A 30 7.55 -2.38 -0.61
N ARG A 31 8.15 -2.92 0.45
CA ARG A 31 8.04 -4.34 0.75
C ARG A 31 6.64 -4.64 1.25
N VAL A 32 5.99 -5.63 0.65
CA VAL A 32 4.69 -6.13 1.07
C VAL A 32 4.74 -7.65 1.23
N ASP A 33 3.90 -8.17 2.10
CA ASP A 33 3.80 -9.62 2.27
C ASP A 33 3.17 -10.28 1.05
N ARG A 34 2.14 -9.64 0.47
CA ARG A 34 1.41 -10.15 -0.69
C ARG A 34 0.67 -9.03 -1.43
N LEU A 35 0.62 -9.14 -2.76
CA LEU A 35 -0.33 -8.40 -3.60
C LEU A 35 -1.62 -9.22 -3.73
N LEU A 36 -2.76 -8.65 -3.36
CA LEU A 36 -4.05 -9.35 -3.38
C LEU A 36 -4.75 -9.22 -4.74
N ASP A 37 -5.11 -7.99 -5.13
CA ASP A 37 -5.84 -7.72 -6.37
C ASP A 37 -5.73 -6.24 -6.77
N VAL A 38 -6.18 -5.89 -7.97
CA VAL A 38 -6.38 -4.52 -8.44
C VAL A 38 -7.87 -4.33 -8.71
N VAL A 39 -8.48 -3.36 -8.03
CA VAL A 39 -9.94 -3.16 -8.07
C VAL A 39 -10.28 -1.71 -8.41
N ASP A 40 -11.32 -1.55 -9.22
CA ASP A 40 -11.93 -0.26 -9.49
C ASP A 40 -12.98 0.03 -8.42
N ILE A 41 -12.78 1.13 -7.68
CA ILE A 41 -13.73 1.59 -6.66
C ILE A 41 -14.14 3.03 -6.93
N PRO A 42 -15.43 3.38 -6.77
CA PRO A 42 -15.85 4.77 -6.82
C PRO A 42 -15.39 5.49 -5.56
N GLU A 43 -14.96 6.75 -5.71
CA GLU A 43 -14.48 7.58 -4.60
C GLU A 43 -15.51 7.72 -3.47
N SER A 44 -16.80 7.66 -3.79
CA SER A 44 -17.90 7.69 -2.80
C SER A 44 -17.93 6.50 -1.85
N GLN A 45 -17.23 5.40 -2.15
CA GLN A 45 -17.07 4.26 -1.25
C GLN A 45 -15.89 4.42 -0.28
N ILE A 46 -15.02 5.41 -0.50
CA ILE A 46 -13.92 5.73 0.38
C ILE A 46 -14.45 6.64 1.48
N GLN A 47 -14.47 6.12 2.70
CA GLN A 47 -14.90 6.82 3.90
C GLN A 47 -13.70 7.47 4.57
N SER A 48 -13.92 8.58 5.28
CA SER A 48 -12.88 9.22 6.07
C SER A 48 -12.32 8.26 7.15
N PRO A 49 -11.03 8.38 7.52
CA PRO A 49 -10.46 7.55 8.56
C PRO A 49 -11.21 7.68 9.89
N PRO A 50 -11.59 6.57 10.55
CA PRO A 50 -12.27 6.62 11.84
C PRO A 50 -11.30 7.05 12.94
N ASP A 51 -11.85 7.65 14.01
CA ASP A 51 -11.07 8.07 15.18
C ASP A 51 -10.33 6.92 15.87
N SER A 52 -10.85 5.70 15.73
CA SER A 52 -10.28 4.46 16.26
C SER A 52 -9.07 3.94 15.49
N LEU A 53 -8.69 4.58 14.37
CA LEU A 53 -7.47 4.22 13.64
C LEU A 53 -6.26 4.41 14.56
N PRO A 54 -5.27 3.49 14.56
CA PRO A 54 -4.06 3.66 15.35
C PRO A 54 -3.34 4.98 15.04
N GLU A 55 -2.91 5.72 16.07
CA GLU A 55 -2.28 7.04 15.93
C GLU A 55 -1.10 7.06 14.95
N HIS A 56 -0.32 5.98 14.90
CA HIS A 56 0.83 5.86 14.00
C HIS A 56 0.45 5.72 12.52
N LEU A 57 -0.79 5.35 12.21
CA LEU A 57 -1.29 5.23 10.83
C LEU A 57 -2.05 6.46 10.37
N LYS A 58 -2.61 7.25 11.30
CA LYS A 58 -3.41 8.45 10.98
C LYS A 58 -2.73 9.41 9.99
N PRO A 59 -1.41 9.68 10.05
CA PRO A 59 -0.76 10.58 9.10
C PRO A 59 -0.70 10.05 7.66
N TYR A 60 -0.87 8.75 7.48
CA TYR A 60 -0.63 8.06 6.21
C TYR A 60 -1.91 7.55 5.54
N VAL A 61 -3.04 7.53 6.25
CA VAL A 61 -4.31 6.98 5.75
C VAL A 61 -5.22 8.12 5.31
N THR A 62 -5.59 8.14 4.04
CA THR A 62 -6.51 9.15 3.47
C THR A 62 -7.97 8.73 3.59
N GLY A 63 -8.22 7.43 3.69
CA GLY A 63 -9.56 6.88 3.85
C GLY A 63 -9.55 5.37 4.00
N LEU A 64 -10.73 4.81 4.25
CA LEU A 64 -10.95 3.37 4.27
C LEU A 64 -12.12 3.01 3.36
N PHE A 65 -12.04 1.84 2.76
CA PHE A 65 -13.15 1.23 2.03
C PHE A 65 -13.30 -0.23 2.45
N GLU A 66 -14.47 -0.80 2.21
CA GLU A 66 -14.69 -2.22 2.45
C GLU A 66 -14.40 -3.02 1.18
N PHE A 67 -13.59 -4.06 1.29
CA PHE A 67 -13.33 -5.01 0.24
C PHE A 67 -13.39 -6.43 0.80
N ASN A 68 -14.29 -7.26 0.26
CA ASN A 68 -14.51 -8.64 0.72
C ASN A 68 -14.76 -8.75 2.24
N GLY A 69 -15.51 -7.82 2.82
CA GLY A 69 -15.80 -7.78 4.25
C GLY A 69 -14.62 -7.34 5.14
N LEU A 70 -13.54 -6.84 4.54
CA LEU A 70 -12.39 -6.30 5.25
C LEU A 70 -12.29 -4.79 5.03
N ALA A 71 -11.97 -4.06 6.10
CA ALA A 71 -11.62 -2.65 5.98
C ALA A 71 -10.21 -2.52 5.40
N VAL A 72 -10.08 -1.86 4.26
CA VAL A 72 -8.82 -1.60 3.56
C VAL A 72 -8.49 -0.12 3.65
N ALA A 73 -7.30 0.20 4.13
CA ALA A 73 -6.82 1.57 4.21
C ALA A 73 -6.24 2.03 2.88
N VAL A 74 -6.61 3.24 2.46
CA VAL A 74 -6.00 3.96 1.34
C VAL A 74 -4.82 4.75 1.89
N LEU A 75 -3.63 4.49 1.34
CA LEU A 75 -2.38 5.09 1.82
C LEU A 75 -1.97 6.29 0.97
N ASP A 76 -1.53 7.36 1.63
CA ASP A 76 -0.84 8.49 1.01
C ASP A 76 0.65 8.15 0.86
N ILE A 77 1.08 7.92 -0.38
CA ILE A 77 2.46 7.57 -0.71
C ILE A 77 3.42 8.74 -0.46
N ASP A 78 2.98 9.98 -0.69
CA ASP A 78 3.82 11.16 -0.45
C ASP A 78 4.06 11.35 1.05
N ALA A 79 3.01 11.22 1.87
CA ALA A 79 3.12 11.29 3.33
C ALA A 79 4.02 10.17 3.88
N LEU A 80 3.85 8.93 3.40
CA LEU A 80 4.68 7.79 3.80
C LEU A 80 6.15 8.02 3.46
N PHE A 81 6.45 8.48 2.24
CA PHE A 81 7.82 8.69 1.80
C PHE A 81 8.48 9.87 2.52
N SER A 82 7.74 10.96 2.74
CA SER A 82 8.21 12.10 3.53
C SER A 82 8.60 11.70 4.95
N ALA A 83 7.76 10.90 5.63
CA ALA A 83 8.07 10.42 6.97
C ALA A 83 9.28 9.47 7.00
N TRP A 84 9.40 8.59 6.00
CA TRP A 84 10.57 7.72 5.88
C TRP A 84 11.87 8.51 5.69
N GLN A 85 11.86 9.54 4.84
CA GLN A 85 13.02 10.42 4.64
C GLN A 85 13.43 11.19 5.90
N GLN A 86 12.45 11.51 6.76
CA GLN A 86 12.68 12.16 8.06
C GLN A 86 13.11 11.17 9.16
N GLY A 87 13.26 9.89 8.86
CA GLY A 87 13.69 8.85 9.81
C GLY A 87 12.60 8.39 10.77
N GLN A 88 11.32 8.54 10.40
CA GLN A 88 10.16 8.15 11.21
C GLN A 88 9.49 6.84 10.73
N GLY A 89 10.10 6.15 9.76
CA GLY A 89 9.61 4.90 9.16
C GLY A 89 10.28 3.63 9.68
#